data_AF-A0A382U6H0-F1
#
_entry.id   AF-A0A382U6H0-F1
#
_cell.length_a   1.000
_cell.length_b   1.000
_cell.length_c   1.000
_cell.angle_alpha   90.00
_cell.angle_beta   90.00
_cell.angle_gamma   90.00
#
_symmetry.space_group_name_H-M   'P 1'
#
loop_
_entity.id
_entity.type
_entity.pdbx_description
1 polymer ?
#
loop_
_entity_poly.entity_id
_entity_poly.type
_entity_poly.pdbx_seq_one_letter_code
_entity_poly.pdbx_strand_id
1 'polypeptide(L)'
;MEEEFGPNNIIVVKDAQNGQPIRRWYKKWKSLEGNTPKASGDLYDRLMVKVNAATTGQKIKTVTFVWMQGERDAYEKHGAVYARSLSGLLIQLSDDLARTDINFVIGRISDFDMNNEKYVHWCLVRKAQVEFAETTPHAAWVDTDDINGPENALHYTKEGYKIMGERFARKSIELIHLNDQQNSE
;
A
#
# COMPACT_ATOMS: atom_id res chain seq x y z
N MET A 1 17.11 3.88 2.38
CA MET A 1 16.77 4.78 1.26
C MET A 1 17.85 5.82 1.09
N GLU A 2 18.01 6.79 2.01
CA GLU A 2 19.04 7.85 1.88
C GLU A 2 20.47 7.30 1.84
N GLU A 3 20.75 6.26 2.62
CA GLU A 3 22.03 5.55 2.56
C GLU A 3 22.33 4.96 1.18
N GLU A 4 21.30 4.45 0.50
CA GLU A 4 21.43 3.75 -0.80
C GLU A 4 21.48 4.74 -1.97
N PHE A 5 20.57 5.73 -1.98
CA PHE A 5 20.37 6.61 -3.13
C PHE A 5 20.89 8.03 -2.89
N GLY A 6 21.28 8.39 -1.67
CA GLY A 6 21.66 9.74 -1.27
C GLY A 6 20.46 10.61 -0.87
N PRO A 7 20.59 11.48 0.16
CA PRO A 7 19.48 12.25 0.72
C PRO A 7 18.86 13.27 -0.26
N ASN A 8 19.62 13.71 -1.27
CA ASN A 8 19.15 14.67 -2.26
C ASN A 8 18.41 14.03 -3.46
N ASN A 9 18.37 12.70 -3.52
CA ASN A 9 17.80 11.96 -4.65
C ASN A 9 16.47 11.29 -4.32
N ILE A 10 15.89 11.61 -3.16
CA ILE A 10 14.65 11.00 -2.67
C ILE A 10 13.64 12.09 -2.37
N ILE A 11 12.42 11.90 -2.88
CA ILE A 11 11.25 12.70 -2.50
C ILE A 11 10.29 11.77 -1.77
N VAL A 12 9.95 12.11 -0.52
CA VAL A 12 8.97 11.36 0.28
C VAL A 12 7.69 12.18 0.40
N VAL A 13 6.58 11.63 -0.12
CA VAL A 13 5.25 12.21 0.03
C VAL A 13 4.44 11.33 0.98
N LYS A 14 4.13 11.85 2.16
CA LYS A 14 3.28 11.17 3.14
C LYS A 14 1.84 11.68 3.08
N ASP A 15 0.93 10.78 2.78
CA ASP A 15 -0.50 11.01 2.96
C ASP A 15 -1.17 9.75 3.51
N ALA A 16 -1.72 9.84 4.71
CA ALA A 16 -2.39 8.74 5.39
C ALA A 16 -3.52 9.29 6.26
N GLN A 17 -4.56 8.49 6.48
CA GLN A 17 -5.64 8.84 7.39
C GLN A 17 -6.19 7.58 8.06
N ASN A 18 -6.27 7.62 9.39
CA ASN A 18 -6.64 6.47 10.20
C ASN A 18 -8.09 6.02 9.92
N GLY A 19 -8.28 4.70 9.95
CA GLY A 19 -9.60 4.06 9.91
C GLY A 19 -10.35 4.23 8.59
N GLN A 20 -9.65 4.55 7.49
CA GLN A 20 -10.26 4.79 6.18
C GLN A 20 -10.21 3.53 5.30
N PRO A 21 -11.29 3.24 4.55
CA PRO A 21 -11.37 2.10 3.64
C PRO A 21 -10.77 2.40 2.26
N ILE A 22 -10.39 1.36 1.52
CA ILE A 22 -9.76 1.51 0.19
C ILE A 22 -10.66 2.22 -0.84
N ARG A 23 -11.99 2.20 -0.66
CA ARG A 23 -12.94 2.95 -1.52
C ARG A 23 -12.77 4.48 -1.49
N ARG A 24 -12.04 5.01 -0.51
CA ARG A 24 -11.64 6.44 -0.48
C ARG A 24 -10.36 6.73 -1.25
N TRP A 25 -9.68 5.68 -1.71
CA TRP A 25 -8.42 5.75 -2.45
C TRP A 25 -8.59 5.29 -3.91
N TYR A 26 -9.36 4.22 -4.15
CA TYR A 26 -9.67 3.75 -5.49
C TYR A 26 -11.02 4.32 -5.98
N LYS A 27 -10.98 5.24 -6.96
CA LYS A 27 -12.15 6.00 -7.44
C LYS A 27 -13.21 5.13 -8.12
N LYS A 28 -12.79 4.04 -8.77
CA LYS A 28 -13.68 3.09 -9.45
C LYS A 28 -14.03 1.88 -8.58
N TRP A 29 -13.79 1.96 -7.27
CA TRP A 29 -14.11 0.89 -6.33
C TRP A 29 -15.59 0.52 -6.40
N LYS A 30 -15.85 -0.79 -6.29
CA LYS A 30 -17.19 -1.36 -6.23
C LYS A 30 -17.21 -2.48 -5.20
N SER A 31 -18.30 -2.56 -4.43
CA SER A 31 -18.55 -3.68 -3.53
C SER A 31 -18.87 -4.95 -4.32
N LEU A 32 -19.04 -6.07 -3.62
CA LEU A 32 -19.44 -7.32 -4.27
C LEU A 32 -20.87 -7.23 -4.80
N GLU A 33 -21.75 -6.56 -4.07
CA GLU A 33 -23.19 -6.43 -4.35
C GLU A 33 -23.53 -5.20 -5.23
N GLY A 34 -22.54 -4.42 -5.63
CA GLY A 34 -22.74 -3.26 -6.50
C GLY A 34 -21.88 -2.06 -6.11
N ASN A 35 -22.51 -0.90 -5.93
CA ASN A 35 -21.81 0.38 -5.72
C ASN A 35 -22.14 1.02 -4.35
N THR A 36 -22.46 0.19 -3.36
CA THR A 36 -22.74 0.62 -1.99
C THR A 36 -21.78 -0.08 -1.02
N PRO A 37 -21.07 0.66 -0.14
CA PRO A 37 -20.99 2.12 -0.09
C PRO A 37 -20.35 2.73 -1.35
N LYS A 38 -20.68 3.98 -1.71
CA LYS A 38 -20.06 4.60 -2.89
C LYS A 38 -18.59 4.90 -2.64
N ALA A 39 -17.77 4.70 -3.67
CA ALA A 39 -16.40 5.22 -3.70
C ALA A 39 -16.41 6.76 -3.68
N SER A 40 -15.47 7.37 -2.96
CA SER A 40 -15.28 8.82 -2.97
C SER A 40 -13.99 9.23 -3.67
N GLY A 41 -12.91 8.45 -3.52
CA GLY A 41 -11.58 8.79 -4.08
C GLY A 41 -10.93 10.05 -3.50
N ASP A 42 -11.55 10.69 -2.52
CA ASP A 42 -11.16 12.00 -2.00
C ASP A 42 -9.81 11.99 -1.27
N LEU A 43 -9.43 10.87 -0.65
CA LEU A 43 -8.08 10.73 -0.06
C LEU A 43 -7.02 10.55 -1.12
N TYR A 44 -7.35 9.89 -2.23
CA TYR A 44 -6.46 9.79 -3.36
C TYR A 44 -6.26 11.14 -4.04
N ASP A 45 -7.32 11.93 -4.23
CA ASP A 45 -7.19 13.29 -4.77
C ASP A 45 -6.28 14.16 -3.88
N ARG A 46 -6.44 14.07 -2.56
CA ARG A 46 -5.56 14.75 -1.60
C ARG A 46 -4.10 14.28 -1.72
N LEU A 47 -3.86 12.98 -1.87
CA LEU A 47 -2.53 12.43 -2.13
C LEU A 47 -1.94 13.00 -3.43
N MET A 48 -2.69 12.98 -4.52
CA MET A 48 -2.20 13.41 -5.83
C MET A 48 -1.88 14.91 -5.88
N VAL A 49 -2.62 15.75 -5.14
CA VAL A 49 -2.24 17.17 -4.96
C VAL A 49 -0.84 17.30 -4.36
N LYS A 50 -0.52 16.51 -3.32
CA LYS A 50 0.80 16.52 -2.68
C LYS A 50 1.89 15.94 -3.56
N VAL A 51 1.59 14.84 -4.27
CA VAL A 51 2.52 14.22 -5.22
C VAL A 51 2.89 15.22 -6.31
N ASN A 52 1.90 15.81 -6.97
CA ASN A 52 2.13 16.79 -8.03
C ASN A 52 2.92 18.00 -7.54
N ALA A 53 2.62 18.52 -6.34
CA ALA A 53 3.38 19.63 -5.77
C ALA A 53 4.85 19.27 -5.51
N ALA A 54 5.12 18.04 -5.03
CA ALA A 54 6.47 17.59 -4.72
C ALA A 54 7.29 17.19 -5.96
N THR A 55 6.64 16.80 -7.07
CA THR A 55 7.32 16.32 -8.28
C THR A 55 7.33 17.31 -9.43
N THR A 56 6.61 18.45 -9.33
CA THR A 56 6.60 19.47 -10.38
C THR A 56 8.01 19.96 -10.69
N GLY A 57 8.40 19.91 -11.97
CA GLY A 57 9.73 20.31 -12.44
C GLY A 57 10.85 19.32 -12.11
N GLN A 58 10.54 18.19 -11.48
CA GLN A 58 11.52 17.15 -11.14
C GLN A 58 11.51 16.04 -12.19
N LYS A 59 12.70 15.56 -12.59
CA LYS A 59 12.82 14.34 -13.40
C LYS A 59 12.82 13.13 -12.47
N ILE A 60 11.68 12.44 -12.39
CA ILE A 60 11.51 11.27 -11.52
C ILE A 60 11.98 10.00 -12.22
N LYS A 61 13.06 9.39 -11.71
CA LYS A 61 13.62 8.14 -12.27
C LYS A 61 12.70 6.95 -12.02
N THR A 62 12.25 6.75 -10.80
CA THR A 62 11.40 5.62 -10.36
C THR A 62 10.39 6.09 -9.32
N VAL A 63 9.28 5.36 -9.18
CA VAL A 63 8.25 5.61 -8.16
C VAL A 63 7.99 4.32 -7.39
N THR A 64 7.97 4.41 -6.07
CA THR A 64 7.51 3.33 -5.21
C THR A 64 6.34 3.79 -4.37
N PHE A 65 5.20 3.14 -4.51
CA PHE A 65 4.00 3.36 -3.71
C PHE A 65 4.01 2.42 -2.50
N VAL A 66 4.10 3.00 -1.30
CA VAL A 66 4.09 2.26 -0.03
C VAL A 66 2.69 2.31 0.56
N TRP A 67 2.08 1.15 0.78
CA TRP A 67 0.69 1.02 1.21
C TRP A 67 0.58 0.25 2.52
N MET A 68 -0.13 0.85 3.49
CA MET A 68 -0.49 0.19 4.73
C MET A 68 -1.92 0.54 5.11
N GLN A 69 -2.84 -0.37 4.82
CA GLN A 69 -4.26 -0.25 5.09
C GLN A 69 -4.90 -1.63 4.89
N GLY A 70 -6.06 -1.85 5.52
CA GLY A 70 -6.94 -2.98 5.24
C GLY A 70 -7.95 -3.22 6.36
N GLU A 71 -7.68 -2.67 7.54
CA GLU A 71 -8.42 -2.89 8.77
C GLU A 71 -9.89 -2.47 8.64
N ARG A 72 -10.15 -1.31 8.00
CA ARG A 72 -11.53 -0.85 7.80
C ARG A 72 -12.30 -1.75 6.83
N ASP A 73 -11.65 -2.24 5.77
CA ASP A 73 -12.28 -3.16 4.80
C ASP A 73 -12.50 -4.55 5.41
N ALA A 74 -11.65 -4.98 6.35
CA ALA A 74 -11.87 -6.18 7.14
C ALA A 74 -13.07 -6.03 8.08
N TYR A 75 -13.18 -4.89 8.76
CA TYR A 75 -14.30 -4.56 9.66
C TYR A 75 -15.64 -4.48 8.90
N GLU A 76 -15.66 -3.78 7.77
CA GLU A 76 -16.87 -3.55 6.96
C GLU A 76 -17.20 -4.71 6.00
N LYS A 77 -16.49 -5.84 6.10
CA LYS A 77 -16.74 -7.06 5.31
C LYS A 77 -16.56 -6.85 3.80
N HIS A 78 -15.56 -6.08 3.41
CA HIS A 78 -15.18 -5.84 2.02
C HIS A 78 -13.92 -6.58 1.56
N GLY A 79 -13.39 -7.51 2.38
CA GLY A 79 -12.23 -8.32 2.01
C GLY A 79 -12.31 -9.05 0.66
N ALA A 80 -13.50 -9.51 0.24
CA ALA A 80 -13.68 -10.24 -1.02
C ALA A 80 -13.36 -9.41 -2.28
N VAL A 81 -13.34 -8.08 -2.17
CA VAL A 81 -13.04 -7.17 -3.28
C VAL A 81 -11.68 -6.49 -3.13
N TYR A 82 -10.90 -6.85 -2.10
CA TYR A 82 -9.72 -6.09 -1.71
C TYR A 82 -8.57 -6.22 -2.71
N ALA A 83 -8.24 -7.44 -3.16
CA ALA A 83 -7.17 -7.67 -4.15
C ALA A 83 -7.43 -6.91 -5.46
N ARG A 84 -8.63 -7.05 -6.05
CA ARG A 84 -9.01 -6.28 -7.25
C ARG A 84 -9.01 -4.76 -7.03
N SER A 85 -9.22 -4.31 -5.79
CA SER A 85 -9.18 -2.89 -5.45
C SER A 85 -7.74 -2.37 -5.38
N LEU A 86 -6.79 -3.18 -4.88
CA LEU A 86 -5.36 -2.87 -4.94
C LEU A 86 -4.87 -2.80 -6.39
N SER A 87 -5.24 -3.77 -7.24
CA SER A 87 -4.90 -3.74 -8.66
C SER A 87 -5.48 -2.50 -9.36
N GLY A 88 -6.74 -2.16 -9.05
CA GLY A 88 -7.37 -0.95 -9.57
C GLY A 88 -6.70 0.34 -9.10
N LEU A 89 -6.22 0.38 -7.85
CA LEU A 89 -5.45 1.51 -7.32
C LEU A 89 -4.09 1.66 -8.02
N LEU A 90 -3.38 0.54 -8.27
CA LEU A 90 -2.13 0.56 -9.02
C LEU A 90 -2.36 1.08 -10.45
N ILE A 91 -3.38 0.59 -11.16
CA ILE A 91 -3.73 1.08 -12.50
C ILE A 91 -4.06 2.57 -12.47
N GLN A 92 -4.82 3.04 -11.47
CA GLN A 92 -5.15 4.46 -11.31
C GLN A 92 -3.90 5.32 -11.11
N LEU A 93 -2.94 4.86 -10.29
CA LEU A 93 -1.65 5.52 -10.10
C LEU A 93 -0.84 5.54 -11.40
N SER A 94 -0.80 4.42 -12.12
CA SER A 94 -0.12 4.30 -13.41
C SER A 94 -0.68 5.26 -14.46
N ASP A 95 -2.01 5.35 -14.56
CA ASP A 95 -2.68 6.25 -15.47
C ASP A 95 -2.38 7.72 -15.12
N ASP A 96 -2.54 8.11 -13.85
CA ASP A 96 -2.40 9.51 -13.43
C ASP A 96 -0.93 9.99 -13.43
N LEU A 97 0.03 9.10 -13.20
CA LEU A 97 1.46 9.41 -13.25
C LEU A 97 2.07 9.16 -14.65
N ALA A 98 1.30 8.58 -15.57
CA ALA A 98 1.76 8.11 -16.88
C ALA A 98 2.99 7.17 -16.78
N ARG A 99 2.91 6.16 -15.89
CA ARG A 99 4.00 5.21 -15.61
C ARG A 99 3.52 3.77 -15.57
N THR A 100 4.26 2.87 -16.22
CA THR A 100 4.02 1.42 -16.19
C THR A 100 4.95 0.67 -15.24
N ASP A 101 5.87 1.37 -14.59
CA ASP A 101 6.96 0.80 -13.79
C ASP A 101 6.86 1.17 -12.30
N ILE A 102 5.65 1.48 -11.82
CA ILE A 102 5.43 1.82 -10.41
C ILE A 102 5.63 0.57 -9.55
N ASN A 103 6.59 0.66 -8.63
CA ASN A 103 6.76 -0.35 -7.58
C ASN A 103 5.65 -0.23 -6.54
N PHE A 104 5.14 -1.34 -6.03
CA PHE A 104 4.10 -1.35 -5.00
C PHE A 104 4.54 -2.19 -3.81
N VAL A 105 4.79 -1.56 -2.66
CA VAL A 105 5.14 -2.29 -1.43
C VAL A 105 4.01 -2.20 -0.42
N ILE A 106 3.40 -3.34 -0.10
CA ILE A 106 2.24 -3.43 0.79
C ILE A 106 2.59 -4.08 2.13
N GLY A 107 2.13 -3.50 3.24
CA GLY A 107 2.15 -4.20 4.52
C GLY A 107 0.93 -5.09 4.68
N ARG A 108 1.15 -6.35 5.06
CA ARG A 108 0.05 -7.20 5.53
C ARG A 108 -0.44 -6.63 6.87
N ILE A 109 -1.73 -6.37 7.03
CA ILE A 109 -2.27 -5.93 8.34
C ILE A 109 -1.95 -6.98 9.40
N SER A 110 -1.76 -6.60 10.66
CA SER A 110 -1.22 -7.45 11.74
C SER A 110 -1.99 -8.76 12.01
N ASP A 111 -1.51 -9.60 12.91
CA ASP A 111 -2.19 -10.84 13.33
C ASP A 111 -3.28 -10.62 14.40
N PHE A 112 -3.85 -9.41 14.45
CA PHE A 112 -4.77 -8.98 15.51
C PHE A 112 -6.02 -9.83 15.73
N ASP A 113 -6.60 -10.35 14.66
CA ASP A 113 -7.87 -11.07 14.74
C ASP A 113 -7.87 -12.30 13.82
N MET A 114 -6.92 -13.21 14.06
CA MET A 114 -6.76 -14.42 13.25
C MET A 114 -7.96 -15.38 13.33
N ASN A 115 -8.80 -15.26 14.34
CA ASN A 115 -10.07 -16.00 14.43
C ASN A 115 -11.24 -15.30 13.73
N ASN A 116 -11.04 -14.06 13.23
CA ASN A 116 -12.07 -13.22 12.60
C ASN A 116 -13.28 -12.94 13.50
N GLU A 117 -13.07 -12.84 14.82
CA GLU A 117 -14.14 -12.67 15.81
C GLU A 117 -14.61 -11.21 15.88
N LYS A 118 -13.70 -10.25 15.68
CA LYS A 118 -13.95 -8.81 15.80
C LYS A 118 -14.11 -8.14 14.42
N TYR A 119 -13.28 -8.55 13.47
CA TYR A 119 -13.13 -8.03 12.12
C TYR A 119 -13.31 -9.22 11.18
N VAL A 120 -14.56 -9.47 10.79
CA VAL A 120 -14.98 -10.73 10.14
C VAL A 120 -14.18 -11.09 8.88
N HIS A 121 -13.64 -10.10 8.15
CA HIS A 121 -12.82 -10.35 6.95
C HIS A 121 -11.32 -10.13 7.18
N TRP A 122 -10.81 -10.21 8.42
CA TRP A 122 -9.40 -9.97 8.74
C TRP A 122 -8.45 -10.86 7.93
N CYS A 123 -8.64 -12.18 8.02
CA CYS A 123 -7.84 -13.16 7.28
C CYS A 123 -8.04 -13.03 5.76
N LEU A 124 -9.23 -12.63 5.31
CA LEU A 124 -9.52 -12.47 3.89
C LEU A 124 -8.78 -11.28 3.29
N VAL A 125 -8.72 -10.14 4.01
CA VAL A 125 -7.91 -8.98 3.60
C VAL A 125 -6.43 -9.33 3.63
N ARG A 126 -5.94 -9.99 4.69
CA ARG A 126 -4.53 -10.44 4.77
C ARG A 126 -4.14 -11.32 3.58
N LYS A 127 -4.99 -12.28 3.22
CA LYS A 127 -4.79 -13.13 2.04
C LYS A 127 -4.74 -12.29 0.75
N ALA A 128 -5.68 -11.37 0.58
CA ALA A 128 -5.75 -10.51 -0.60
C ALA A 128 -4.53 -9.59 -0.75
N GLN A 129 -3.94 -9.11 0.35
CA GLN A 129 -2.71 -8.30 0.33
C GLN A 129 -1.51 -9.09 -0.18
N VAL A 130 -1.34 -10.32 0.32
CA VAL A 130 -0.27 -11.23 -0.12
C VAL A 130 -0.48 -11.66 -1.57
N GLU A 131 -1.70 -12.09 -1.92
CA GLU A 131 -2.06 -12.50 -3.28
C GLU A 131 -1.78 -11.39 -4.30
N PHE A 132 -2.19 -10.16 -4.01
CA PHE A 132 -1.90 -9.01 -4.87
C PHE A 132 -0.38 -8.84 -5.09
N ALA A 133 0.40 -8.90 -4.01
CA ALA A 133 1.85 -8.72 -4.10
C ALA A 133 2.55 -9.85 -4.86
N GLU A 134 2.10 -11.09 -4.69
CA GLU A 134 2.70 -12.27 -5.35
C GLU A 134 2.33 -12.40 -6.82
N THR A 135 1.21 -11.80 -7.24
CA THR A 135 0.70 -11.90 -8.63
C THR A 135 0.95 -10.65 -9.47
N THR A 136 1.42 -9.56 -8.86
CA THR A 136 1.65 -8.28 -9.55
C THR A 136 3.14 -8.08 -9.84
N PRO A 137 3.54 -7.93 -11.12
CA PRO A 137 4.90 -7.54 -11.44
C PRO A 137 5.25 -6.22 -10.75
N HIS A 138 6.38 -6.19 -10.05
CA HIS A 138 6.88 -5.03 -9.28
C HIS A 138 6.13 -4.76 -7.97
N ALA A 139 5.43 -5.75 -7.44
CA ALA A 139 4.88 -5.69 -6.10
C ALA A 139 5.67 -6.56 -5.12
N ALA A 140 5.70 -6.13 -3.86
CA ALA A 140 6.23 -6.91 -2.75
C ALA A 140 5.39 -6.65 -1.50
N TRP A 141 5.39 -7.59 -0.56
CA TRP A 141 4.75 -7.39 0.73
C TRP A 141 5.73 -7.48 1.90
N VAL A 142 5.36 -6.83 3.01
CA VAL A 142 6.09 -6.92 4.28
C VAL A 142 5.20 -7.57 5.34
N ASP A 143 5.78 -8.53 6.06
CA ASP A 143 5.13 -9.14 7.22
C ASP A 143 5.17 -8.17 8.41
N THR A 144 4.13 -8.23 9.25
CA THR A 144 3.96 -7.35 10.40
C THR A 144 3.53 -8.09 11.68
N ASP A 145 3.43 -9.43 11.64
CA ASP A 145 2.93 -10.24 12.76
C ASP A 145 3.83 -10.19 14.00
N ASP A 146 5.12 -9.88 13.84
CA ASP A 146 6.11 -9.87 14.93
C ASP A 146 6.36 -8.48 15.54
N ILE A 147 5.59 -7.45 15.13
CA ILE A 147 5.87 -6.04 15.48
C ILE A 147 4.73 -5.29 16.17
N ASN A 148 3.58 -5.94 16.38
CA ASN A 148 2.42 -5.43 17.13
C ASN A 148 2.38 -5.84 18.62
N GLY A 149 3.47 -6.42 19.11
CA GLY A 149 3.63 -6.75 20.53
C GLY A 149 2.99 -8.09 20.92
N PRO A 150 3.17 -8.53 22.17
CA PRO A 150 2.82 -9.88 22.61
C PRO A 150 1.32 -10.17 22.64
N GLU A 151 0.49 -9.13 22.64
CA GLU A 151 -0.97 -9.22 22.66
C GLU A 151 -1.58 -9.22 21.26
N ASN A 152 -0.75 -9.32 20.22
CA ASN A 152 -1.16 -9.25 18.82
C ASN A 152 -2.08 -8.04 18.58
N ALA A 153 -1.62 -6.83 18.92
CA ALA A 153 -2.49 -5.65 18.88
C ALA A 153 -2.88 -5.24 17.44
N LEU A 154 -3.97 -4.47 17.32
CA LEU A 154 -4.37 -3.85 16.05
C LEU A 154 -3.32 -2.85 15.53
N HIS A 155 -2.62 -2.20 16.46
CA HIS A 155 -1.62 -1.17 16.16
C HIS A 155 -0.24 -1.64 16.57
N TYR A 156 0.77 -1.18 15.83
CA TYR A 156 2.16 -1.57 16.06
C TYR A 156 2.74 -0.88 17.30
N THR A 157 3.72 -1.53 17.92
CA THR A 157 4.50 -0.88 18.97
C THR A 157 5.34 0.26 18.38
N LYS A 158 5.83 1.17 19.23
CA LYS A 158 6.74 2.24 18.77
C LYS A 158 7.96 1.69 18.02
N GLU A 159 8.52 0.59 18.52
CA GLU A 159 9.65 -0.09 17.87
C GLU A 159 9.20 -0.83 16.60
N GLY A 160 8.03 -1.44 16.65
CA GLY A 160 7.43 -2.10 15.49
C GLY A 160 7.23 -1.18 14.29
N TYR A 161 6.82 0.07 14.51
CA TYR A 161 6.74 1.08 13.44
C TYR A 161 8.11 1.38 12.80
N LYS A 162 9.21 1.34 13.55
CA LYS A 162 10.56 1.52 12.99
C LYS A 162 10.96 0.33 12.12
N ILE A 163 10.80 -0.88 12.65
CA ILE A 163 11.08 -2.14 11.93
C ILE A 163 10.24 -2.22 10.66
N MET A 164 8.96 -1.83 10.73
CA MET A 164 8.10 -1.78 9.55
C MET A 164 8.64 -0.80 8.50
N GLY A 165 9.10 0.39 8.90
CA GLY A 165 9.74 1.35 8.02
C GLY A 165 10.99 0.81 7.34
N GLU A 166 11.84 0.10 8.09
CA GLU A 166 13.04 -0.58 7.56
C GLU A 166 12.68 -1.67 6.54
N ARG A 167 11.67 -2.49 6.83
CA ARG A 167 11.18 -3.53 5.93
C ARG A 167 10.64 -2.93 4.63
N PHE A 168 9.84 -1.87 4.73
CA PHE A 168 9.34 -1.14 3.55
C PHE A 168 10.49 -0.57 2.74
N ALA A 169 11.46 0.10 3.37
CA ALA A 169 12.62 0.65 2.69
C ALA A 169 13.42 -0.42 1.94
N ARG A 170 13.69 -1.56 2.60
CA ARG A 170 14.41 -2.69 1.99
C ARG A 170 13.68 -3.23 0.77
N LYS A 171 12.37 -3.49 0.86
CA LYS A 171 11.57 -3.96 -0.29
C LYS A 171 11.49 -2.95 -1.42
N SER A 172 11.40 -1.66 -1.11
CA SER A 172 11.45 -0.60 -2.12
C SER A 172 12.80 -0.60 -2.86
N ILE A 173 13.92 -0.72 -2.13
CA ILE A 173 15.27 -0.77 -2.73
C ILE A 173 15.43 -1.99 -3.63
N GLU A 174 15.02 -3.18 -3.15
CA GLU A 174 15.05 -4.42 -3.94
C GLU A 174 14.33 -4.27 -5.29
N LEU A 175 13.11 -3.73 -5.28
CA LEU A 175 12.32 -3.54 -6.50
C LEU A 175 12.92 -2.47 -7.43
N ILE A 176 13.46 -1.38 -6.89
CA ILE A 176 14.13 -0.35 -7.69
C ILE A 176 15.31 -0.94 -8.45
N HIS A 177 16.16 -1.72 -7.77
CA HIS A 177 17.32 -2.36 -8.40
C HIS A 177 16.92 -3.40 -9.45
N LEU A 178 15.91 -4.22 -9.17
CA LEU A 178 15.41 -5.21 -10.14
C LEU A 178 14.91 -4.55 -11.43
N ASN A 179 14.17 -3.45 -11.33
CA ASN A 179 13.67 -2.74 -12.51
C ASN A 179 14.78 -2.00 -13.25
N ASP A 180 15.76 -1.43 -12.54
CA ASP A 180 16.91 -0.77 -13.17
C ASP A 180 17.73 -1.77 -14.00
N GLN A 181 17.88 -3.02 -13.54
CA GLN A 181 18.54 -4.09 -14.28
C GLN A 181 17.76 -4.48 -15.54
N GLN A 182 16.45 -4.71 -15.41
CA GLN A 182 15.59 -5.08 -16.55
C GLN A 182 15.50 -4.01 -17.64
N ASN A 183 15.61 -2.73 -17.27
CA ASN A 183 15.60 -1.62 -18.23
C ASN A 183 16.96 -1.36 -18.90
N SER A 184 18.02 -2.03 -18.44
CA SER A 184 19.38 -1.90 -18.98
C SER A 184 19.75 -3.01 -19.98
N GLU A 185 18.89 -4.02 -20.12
CA GLU A 185 18.98 -5.12 -21.10
C GLU A 185 18.18 -4.82 -22.37
#